data_AF-A0A812IH40-F1
#
_entry.id   AF-A0A812IH40-F1
#
_cell.length_a   1.000
_cell.length_b   1.000
_cell.length_c   1.000
_cell.angle_alpha   90.00
_cell.angle_beta   90.00
_cell.angle_gamma   90.00
#
_symmetry.space_group_name_H-M   'P 1'
#
loop_
_entity.id
_entity.type
_entity.pdbx_description
1 polymer ?
#
loop_
_entity_poly.entity_id
_entity_poly.type
_entity_poly.pdbx_seq_one_letter_code
_entity_poly.pdbx_strand_id
1 'polypeptide(L)'
;MRYGMVPIVWGGRSREDYEKLIPKGSFIHVDDFPNVEDLANFLQQLDKDPERYEKYFEWRKRYHIMSGLDLFEQKYCELCTEVAKPRSEQRPARTFGSAPDALSTWWYSSCKDE
;
A
#
# COMPACT_ATOMS: atom_id res chain seq x y z
N MET A 1 2.83 -1.45 -9.62
CA MET A 1 2.14 -2.59 -10.27
C MET A 1 1.17 -2.22 -11.41
N ARG A 2 0.82 -0.95 -11.63
CA ARG A 2 -0.17 -0.55 -12.65
C ARG A 2 0.28 -0.75 -14.10
N TYR A 3 1.60 -0.71 -14.34
CA TYR A 3 2.20 -0.76 -15.68
C TYR A 3 2.53 -2.17 -16.20
N GLY A 4 1.95 -3.23 -15.62
CA GLY A 4 2.17 -4.60 -16.12
C GLY A 4 3.56 -5.17 -15.85
N MET A 5 4.33 -4.59 -14.93
CA MET A 5 5.67 -5.04 -14.55
C MET A 5 5.70 -5.60 -13.13
N VAL A 6 6.61 -6.55 -12.90
CA VAL A 6 6.94 -7.08 -11.57
C VAL A 6 7.94 -6.13 -10.87
N PRO A 7 7.59 -5.55 -9.71
CA PRO A 7 8.51 -4.70 -8.96
C PRO A 7 9.68 -5.50 -8.37
N ILE A 8 10.89 -4.96 -8.49
CA ILE A 8 12.05 -5.34 -7.68
C ILE A 8 12.15 -4.29 -6.56
N VAL A 9 12.06 -4.72 -5.31
CA VAL A 9 11.96 -3.80 -4.16
C VAL A 9 13.12 -3.99 -3.19
N TRP A 10 13.54 -2.88 -2.61
CA TRP A 10 14.60 -2.82 -1.60
C TRP A 10 14.23 -1.75 -0.56
N GLY A 11 14.47 -2.04 0.71
CA GLY A 11 14.06 -1.22 1.86
C GLY A 11 13.16 -2.01 2.82
N GLY A 12 12.46 -1.31 3.73
CA GLY A 12 11.76 -1.97 4.84
C GLY A 12 12.72 -2.58 5.86
N ARG A 13 12.22 -3.19 6.95
CA ARG A 13 13.08 -4.00 7.83
C ARG A 13 13.25 -5.41 7.30
N SER A 14 12.25 -5.93 6.60
CA SER A 14 12.26 -7.26 6.00
C SER A 14 11.19 -7.42 4.92
N ARG A 15 11.25 -8.55 4.20
CA ARG A 15 10.23 -8.96 3.23
C ARG A 15 8.82 -8.96 3.82
N GLU A 16 8.67 -9.37 5.08
CA GLU A 16 7.37 -9.43 5.77
C GLU A 16 6.70 -8.06 5.87
N ASP A 17 7.45 -6.96 5.89
CA ASP A 17 6.87 -5.62 5.89
C ASP A 17 6.13 -5.31 4.59
N TYR A 18 6.64 -5.80 3.45
CA TYR A 18 5.94 -5.70 2.18
C TYR A 18 4.73 -6.63 2.12
N GLU A 19 4.86 -7.86 2.61
CA GLU A 19 3.76 -8.84 2.58
C GLU A 19 2.55 -8.45 3.43
N LYS A 20 2.71 -7.51 4.39
CA LYS A 20 1.60 -6.88 5.12
C LYS A 20 0.78 -5.90 4.27
N LEU A 21 1.38 -5.36 3.20
CA LEU A 21 0.81 -4.28 2.39
C LEU A 21 0.40 -4.74 0.98
N ILE A 22 1.13 -5.70 0.41
CA ILE A 22 0.92 -6.18 -0.97
C ILE A 22 0.84 -7.70 -1.04
N PRO A 23 0.14 -8.28 -2.03
CA PRO A 23 -0.01 -9.73 -2.15
C PRO A 23 1.34 -10.44 -2.23
N LYS A 24 1.46 -11.57 -1.52
CA LYS A 24 2.64 -12.45 -1.61
C LYS A 24 2.85 -12.90 -3.05
N GLY A 25 4.11 -12.91 -3.48
CA GLY A 25 4.49 -13.29 -4.85
C GLY A 25 4.17 -12.24 -5.91
N SER A 26 3.78 -11.01 -5.55
CA SER A 26 3.58 -9.91 -6.52
C SER A 26 4.85 -9.08 -6.81
N PHE A 27 5.95 -9.38 -6.13
CA PHE A 27 7.21 -8.64 -6.16
C PHE A 27 8.42 -9.57 -5.94
N ILE A 28 9.60 -9.08 -6.28
CA ILE A 28 10.90 -9.69 -5.99
C ILE A 28 11.59 -8.82 -4.94
N HIS A 29 11.97 -9.41 -3.80
CA HIS A 29 12.68 -8.68 -2.76
C HIS A 29 14.19 -8.87 -2.95
N VAL A 30 14.98 -7.80 -2.85
CA VAL A 30 16.44 -7.92 -3.02
C VAL A 30 17.05 -8.85 -1.97
N ASP A 31 16.57 -8.78 -0.72
CA ASP A 31 17.07 -9.62 0.38
C ASP A 31 16.71 -11.12 0.26
N ASP A 32 15.96 -11.52 -0.77
CA ASP A 32 15.75 -12.95 -1.08
C ASP A 32 17.04 -13.62 -1.61
N PHE A 33 18.03 -12.80 -1.98
CA PHE A 33 19.28 -13.22 -2.59
C PHE A 33 20.45 -12.85 -1.67
N PRO A 34 21.49 -13.70 -1.58
CA PRO A 34 22.63 -13.42 -0.72
C PRO A 34 23.50 -12.26 -1.24
N ASN A 35 23.41 -11.93 -2.53
CA ASN A 35 24.08 -10.79 -3.15
C ASN A 35 23.38 -10.37 -4.46
N VAL A 36 23.85 -9.25 -5.05
CA VAL A 36 23.26 -8.66 -6.26
C VAL A 36 23.55 -9.49 -7.53
N GLU A 37 24.66 -10.24 -7.57
CA GLU A 37 24.99 -11.11 -8.70
C GLU A 37 23.99 -12.27 -8.81
N ASP A 38 23.62 -12.88 -7.68
CA ASP A 38 22.59 -13.92 -7.63
C ASP A 38 21.21 -13.39 -8.03
N LEU A 39 20.85 -12.17 -7.63
CA LEU A 39 19.65 -11.50 -8.12
C LEU A 39 19.71 -11.31 -9.65
N ALA A 40 20.83 -10.80 -10.18
CA ALA A 40 20.97 -10.60 -11.62
C ALA A 40 20.86 -11.91 -12.41
N ASN A 41 21.49 -12.98 -11.91
CA ASN A 41 21.41 -14.31 -12.49
C ASN A 41 19.97 -14.86 -12.45
N PHE A 42 19.26 -14.66 -11.33
CA PHE A 42 17.86 -15.01 -11.22
C PHE A 42 16.99 -14.27 -12.23
N LEU A 43 17.19 -12.95 -12.40
CA LEU A 43 16.42 -12.15 -13.36
C LEU A 43 16.66 -12.59 -14.80
N GLN A 44 17.90 -12.91 -15.17
CA GLN A 44 18.22 -13.43 -16.50
C GLN A 44 17.60 -14.81 -16.79
N GLN A 45 17.44 -15.64 -15.76
CA GLN A 45 16.74 -16.91 -15.88
C GLN A 45 15.22 -16.70 -15.98
N LEU A 46 14.68 -15.78 -15.17
CA LEU A 46 13.26 -15.47 -15.14
C LEU A 46 12.77 -14.88 -16.49
N ASP A 47 13.57 -14.03 -17.12
CA ASP A 47 13.29 -13.46 -18.45
C ASP A 47 13.11 -14.53 -19.54
N LYS A 48 13.78 -15.68 -19.37
CA LYS A 48 13.73 -16.82 -20.31
C LYS A 48 12.61 -17.82 -19.99
N ASP A 49 11.87 -17.62 -18.91
CA ASP A 49 10.81 -18.52 -18.43
C ASP A 49 9.49 -17.75 -18.25
N PRO A 50 8.69 -17.62 -19.33
CA PRO A 50 7.43 -16.90 -19.30
C PRO A 50 6.44 -17.46 -18.29
N GLU A 51 6.36 -18.78 -18.11
CA GLU A 51 5.44 -19.40 -17.16
C GLU A 51 5.79 -19.02 -15.72
N ARG A 52 7.08 -18.99 -15.39
CA ARG A 52 7.53 -18.55 -14.08
C ARG A 52 7.33 -17.05 -13.88
N TYR A 53 7.54 -16.23 -14.92
CA TYR A 53 7.26 -14.79 -14.86
C TYR A 53 5.77 -14.50 -14.66
N GLU A 54 4.90 -15.22 -15.35
CA GLU A 54 3.43 -15.08 -15.25
C GLU A 54 2.91 -15.35 -13.83
N LYS A 55 3.59 -16.20 -13.05
CA LYS A 55 3.22 -16.47 -11.66
C LYS A 55 3.20 -15.21 -10.79
N TYR A 56 4.03 -14.21 -11.11
CA TYR A 56 4.04 -12.93 -10.39
C TYR A 56 2.81 -12.06 -10.64
N PHE A 57 1.92 -12.45 -11.56
CA PHE A 57 0.68 -11.75 -11.86
C PHE A 57 -0.57 -12.49 -11.36
N GLU A 58 -0.44 -13.66 -10.73
CA GLU A 58 -1.59 -14.43 -10.26
C GLU A 58 -2.46 -13.70 -9.24
N TRP A 59 -1.87 -12.79 -8.47
CA TRP A 59 -2.60 -11.93 -7.54
C TRP A 59 -3.72 -11.14 -8.24
N ARG A 60 -3.58 -10.82 -9.53
CA ARG A 60 -4.62 -10.12 -10.31
C ARG A 60 -5.91 -10.91 -10.49
N LYS A 61 -5.87 -12.23 -10.28
CA LYS A 61 -7.07 -13.08 -10.29
C LYS A 61 -7.97 -12.83 -9.07
N ARG A 62 -7.42 -12.28 -7.98
CA ARG A 62 -8.13 -12.11 -6.69
C ARG A 62 -8.19 -10.65 -6.21
N TYR A 63 -7.30 -9.80 -6.70
CA TYR A 63 -7.20 -8.40 -6.28
C TYR A 63 -7.27 -7.46 -7.48
N HIS A 64 -7.84 -6.28 -7.26
CA HIS A 64 -7.85 -5.18 -8.23
C HIS A 64 -7.11 -3.97 -7.63
N ILE A 65 -6.45 -3.19 -8.48
CA ILE A 65 -5.84 -1.93 -8.07
C ILE A 65 -6.94 -0.88 -8.09
N MET A 66 -7.24 -0.30 -6.94
CA MET A 66 -8.08 0.89 -6.85
C MET A 66 -7.29 2.11 -7.33
N SER A 67 -7.83 2.80 -8.33
CA SER A 67 -7.33 4.10 -8.74
C SER A 67 -7.72 5.17 -7.72
N GLY A 68 -7.09 6.34 -7.81
CA GLY A 68 -7.48 7.49 -6.98
C GLY A 68 -8.96 7.85 -7.16
N LEU A 69 -9.48 7.75 -8.39
CA LEU A 69 -10.89 8.01 -8.68
C LEU A 69 -11.81 7.00 -7.98
N ASP A 70 -11.46 5.71 -8.01
CA ASP A 70 -12.24 4.65 -7.33
C ASP A 70 -12.29 4.89 -5.81
N LEU A 71 -11.16 5.33 -5.23
CA LEU A 71 -11.11 5.70 -3.81
C LEU A 71 -11.97 6.92 -3.51
N PHE A 72 -11.98 7.94 -4.37
CA PHE A 72 -12.83 9.12 -4.19
C PHE A 72 -14.31 8.73 -4.22
N GLU A 73 -14.73 7.93 -5.19
CA GLU A 73 -16.12 7.48 -5.32
C GLU A 73 -16.58 6.72 -4.07
N GLN A 74 -15.77 5.78 -3.58
CA GLN A 74 -16.07 5.09 -2.32
C GLN A 74 -16.18 6.04 -1.14
N LYS A 75 -15.26 7.02 -1.02
CA LYS A 75 -15.29 7.98 0.09
C LYS A 75 -16.51 8.91 0.04
N TYR A 76 -16.95 9.29 -1.16
CA TYR A 76 -18.20 10.04 -1.31
C TYR A 76 -19.42 9.20 -0.95
N CYS A 77 -19.47 7.93 -1.35
CA CYS A 77 -20.54 7.01 -0.94
C CYS A 77 -20.59 6.81 0.59
N GLU A 78 -19.43 6.63 1.23
CA GLU A 78 -19.32 6.59 2.70
C GLU A 78 -19.85 7.88 3.33
N LEU A 79 -19.47 9.05 2.78
CA LEU A 79 -19.93 10.35 3.26
C LEU A 79 -21.45 10.51 3.09
N CYS A 80 -22.00 10.19 1.92
CA CYS A 80 -23.44 10.27 1.66
C CYS A 80 -24.23 9.37 2.63
N THR A 81 -23.73 8.16 2.88
CA THR A 81 -24.32 7.24 3.86
C THR A 81 -24.32 7.83 5.27
N GLU A 82 -23.24 8.53 5.64
CA GLU A 82 -23.14 9.19 6.93
C GLU A 82 -24.09 10.39 7.05
N VAL A 83 -24.13 11.24 6.03
CA VAL A 83 -24.99 12.44 6.00
C VAL A 83 -26.48 12.08 5.99
N ALA A 84 -26.85 10.94 5.41
CA ALA A 84 -28.23 10.46 5.38
C ALA A 84 -28.76 10.01 6.75
N LYS A 85 -27.89 9.74 7.74
CA LYS A 85 -28.31 9.34 9.09
C LYS A 85 -28.97 10.50 9.85
N PRO A 86 -29.85 10.21 10.82
CA PRO A 86 -30.29 11.22 11.79
C PRO A 86 -29.08 11.86 12.49
N ARG A 87 -29.13 13.17 12.75
CA ARG A 87 -28.01 13.92 13.33
C ARG A 87 -27.50 13.34 14.66
N SER A 88 -28.37 12.69 15.44
CA SER A 88 -28.02 12.00 16.68
C SER A 88 -27.14 10.77 16.50
N GLU A 89 -27.16 10.16 15.31
CA GLU A 89 -26.42 8.93 14.96
C GLU A 89 -25.24 9.22 14.03
N GLN A 90 -25.11 10.46 13.55
CA GLN A 90 -23.99 10.89 12.75
C GLN A 90 -22.70 10.86 13.57
N ARG A 91 -21.60 10.44 12.93
CA ARG A 91 -20.26 10.48 13.50
C ARG A 91 -19.96 11.92 13.94
N PRO A 92 -19.38 12.10 15.14
CA PRO A 92 -19.04 13.44 15.61
C PRO A 92 -18.08 14.08 14.62
N ALA A 93 -18.34 15.34 14.29
CA ALA A 93 -17.42 16.13 13.49
C ALA A 93 -16.06 16.13 14.18
N ARG A 94 -15.04 15.54 13.54
CA ARG A 94 -13.66 15.68 13.99
C ARG A 94 -13.18 17.06 13.57
N THR A 95 -13.53 18.07 14.34
CA THR A 95 -12.85 19.35 14.30
C THR A 95 -11.54 19.18 15.04
N PHE A 96 -10.40 19.37 14.37
CA PHE A 96 -9.16 19.66 15.08
C PHE A 96 -9.42 20.95 15.85
N GLY A 97 -9.64 20.84 17.15
CA GLY A 97 -10.01 21.95 18.00
C GLY A 97 -8.87 22.96 18.14
N SER A 98 -9.08 23.96 18.98
CA SER A 98 -7.95 24.64 19.62
C SER A 98 -7.12 23.64 20.44
N ALA A 99 -5.83 23.93 20.64
CA ALA A 99 -4.89 23.05 21.33
C ALA A 99 -5.47 22.41 22.61
N PRO A 100 -5.23 21.11 22.87
CA PRO A 100 -4.14 20.29 22.32
C PRO A 100 -4.48 19.52 21.03
N ASP A 101 -5.75 19.51 20.61
CA ASP A 101 -6.25 18.73 19.45
C ASP A 101 -6.03 19.43 18.09
N ALA A 102 -5.30 20.54 18.08
CA ALA A 102 -5.02 21.28 16.86
C ALA A 102 -4.09 20.46 15.94
N LEU A 103 -4.41 20.45 14.65
CA LEU A 103 -3.57 19.79 13.63
C LEU A 103 -2.14 20.33 13.65
N SER A 104 -1.97 21.62 13.92
CA SER A 104 -0.66 22.26 14.10
C SER A 104 0.10 21.70 15.29
N THR A 105 -0.58 21.47 16.41
CA THR A 105 0.05 20.88 17.60
C THR A 105 0.46 19.45 17.29
N TRP A 106 -0.42 18.60 16.75
CA TRP A 106 -0.06 17.25 16.31
C TRP A 106 1.13 17.26 15.34
N TRP A 107 1.09 18.05 14.26
CA TRP A 107 2.14 18.07 13.24
C TRP A 107 3.51 18.57 13.75
N TYR A 108 3.53 19.67 14.52
CA TYR A 108 4.78 20.29 14.97
C TYR A 108 5.33 19.71 16.28
N SER A 109 4.52 18.99 17.08
CA SER A 109 4.96 18.40 18.35
C SER A 109 5.20 16.89 18.32
N SER A 110 4.83 16.19 17.23
CA SER A 110 5.08 14.75 17.09
C SER A 110 6.56 14.37 16.91
N CYS A 111 7.46 15.35 16.74
CA CYS A 111 8.90 15.12 16.57
C CYS A 111 9.73 15.57 17.79
N LYS A 112 9.13 15.72 18.97
CA LYS A 112 9.91 15.86 20.20
C LYS A 112 10.26 14.47 20.69
N ASP A 113 11.43 14.00 20.28
CA ASP A 113 12.12 12.89 20.92
C ASP A 113 12.37 13.23 22.40
N GLU A 114 12.08 12.29 23.30
CA GLU A 114 12.73 12.19 24.62
C GLU A 114 14.18 11.72 24.45
#